data_AF-F2IKG8-F1
#
_entry.id   AF-F2IKG8-F1
#
_cell.length_a   1.000
_cell.length_b   1.000
_cell.length_c   1.000
_cell.angle_alpha   90.00
_cell.angle_beta   90.00
_cell.angle_gamma   90.00
#
_symmetry.space_group_name_H-M   'P 1'
#
loop_
_entity.id
_entity.type
_entity.pdbx_description
1 polymer ?
#
loop_
_entity_poly.entity_id
_entity_poly.type
_entity_poly.pdbx_seq_one_letter_code
_entity_poly.pdbx_strand_id
1 'polypeptide(L)'
;MIAKKEFLEKYNISDSEFKKSGAIWPELEAIYNHFDSIRHDFEPTARDIAERLLKVKSVHSVRYRIKESEHLIEKIIRKKLEDKKRVFTIENYVSEISDIIGVRALHLFKDDWNYIDSYIISTWKTKETPTANVRNGDSEELIKIYQDKKYEIKEHKYGYRSVHYILESSPTKQSFVAELQIRTIFEEAWSEIDHTIRYPYDLENPILKEYLLMFNRLAGNADEMGTYIKFLQSELQNKERKFEEELKEREQIIDDLKSKIETLEIDKKLKKELGSSIDHLIASNKSVLNDIAIINNDTFITNSFTHVFSKKDKTCITCFKKFSGSDFVFQCEECQKKSRQIIIK
;
A
#
# COMPACT_ATOMS: atom_id res chain seq x y z
N MET A 1 -1.76 34.30 11.88
CA MET A 1 -3.09 33.66 11.70
C MET A 1 -3.94 34.51 10.76
N ILE A 2 -4.71 33.90 9.86
CA ILE A 2 -5.72 34.61 9.04
C ILE A 2 -6.89 35.09 9.91
N ALA A 3 -7.66 36.08 9.42
CA ALA A 3 -8.79 36.61 10.18
C ALA A 3 -9.88 35.53 10.40
N LYS A 4 -10.61 35.61 11.53
CA LYS A 4 -11.66 34.62 11.89
C LYS A 4 -12.61 34.30 10.74
N LYS A 5 -13.13 35.34 10.10
CA LYS A 5 -14.12 35.18 9.02
C LYS A 5 -13.51 34.42 7.84
N GLU A 6 -12.32 34.82 7.42
CA GLU A 6 -11.58 34.16 6.32
C GLU A 6 -11.25 32.70 6.65
N PHE A 7 -10.88 32.41 7.91
CA PHE A 7 -10.64 31.05 8.37
C PHE A 7 -11.88 30.17 8.25
N LEU A 8 -13.00 30.64 8.80
CA LEU A 8 -14.26 29.90 8.79
C LEU A 8 -14.76 29.65 7.37
N GLU A 9 -14.64 30.66 6.49
CA GLU A 9 -14.96 30.51 5.07
C GLU A 9 -14.04 29.50 4.36
N LYS A 10 -12.71 29.59 4.56
CA LYS A 10 -11.71 28.69 3.97
C LYS A 10 -11.95 27.22 4.33
N TYR A 11 -12.36 26.97 5.58
CA TYR A 11 -12.55 25.63 6.12
C TYR A 11 -14.02 25.16 6.08
N ASN A 12 -14.90 25.91 5.41
CA ASN A 12 -16.32 25.62 5.30
C ASN A 12 -17.00 25.37 6.66
N ILE A 13 -16.65 26.18 7.66
CA ILE A 13 -17.22 26.12 9.02
C ILE A 13 -18.22 27.26 9.16
N SER A 14 -19.50 26.95 9.34
CA SER A 14 -20.52 27.98 9.56
C SER A 14 -20.37 28.65 10.92
N ASP A 15 -20.81 29.92 11.05
CA ASP A 15 -20.86 30.61 12.34
C ASP A 15 -21.68 29.83 13.40
N SER A 16 -22.71 29.11 12.95
CA SER A 16 -23.53 28.24 13.81
C SER A 16 -22.73 27.06 14.35
N GLU A 17 -21.94 26.39 13.50
CA GLU A 17 -21.05 25.30 13.91
C GLU A 17 -19.96 25.81 14.85
N PHE A 18 -19.32 26.93 14.50
CA PHE A 18 -18.30 27.52 15.38
C PHE A 18 -18.87 27.82 16.76
N LYS A 19 -20.06 28.43 16.86
CA LYS A 19 -20.74 28.64 18.14
C LYS A 19 -21.06 27.34 18.86
N LYS A 20 -21.54 26.31 18.14
CA LYS A 20 -21.85 24.98 18.71
C LYS A 20 -20.62 24.26 19.26
N SER A 21 -19.43 24.51 18.70
CA SER A 21 -18.17 23.94 19.15
C SER A 21 -17.75 24.44 20.53
N GLY A 22 -18.26 25.61 20.97
CA GLY A 22 -17.81 26.25 22.21
C GLY A 22 -16.35 26.71 22.17
N ALA A 23 -15.73 26.78 20.98
CA ALA A 23 -14.39 27.31 20.82
C ALA A 23 -14.37 28.84 20.95
N ILE A 24 -13.35 29.35 21.66
CA ILE A 24 -13.15 30.78 21.87
C ILE A 24 -12.00 31.22 20.96
N TRP A 25 -12.27 32.19 20.07
CA TRP A 25 -11.30 32.57 19.04
C TRP A 25 -9.96 33.08 19.58
N PRO A 26 -9.92 33.96 20.60
CA PRO A 26 -8.65 34.35 21.24
C PRO A 26 -7.81 33.18 21.79
N GLU A 27 -8.44 32.12 22.30
CA GLU A 27 -7.72 30.93 22.77
C GLU A 27 -7.11 30.14 21.61
N LEU A 28 -7.85 30.01 20.50
CA LEU A 28 -7.36 29.37 19.29
C LEU A 28 -6.19 30.14 18.67
N GLU A 29 -6.24 31.48 18.69
CA GLU A 29 -5.15 32.33 18.23
C GLU A 29 -3.90 32.20 19.11
N ALA A 30 -4.07 32.08 20.42
CA ALA A 30 -2.97 31.82 21.34
C ALA A 30 -2.32 30.45 21.08
N ILE A 31 -3.12 29.39 20.88
CA ILE A 31 -2.62 28.05 20.50
C ILE A 31 -1.91 28.10 19.15
N TYR A 32 -2.47 28.81 18.17
CA TYR A 32 -1.86 28.98 16.84
C TYR A 32 -0.47 29.59 16.97
N ASN A 33 -0.36 30.75 17.63
CA ASN A 33 0.90 31.48 17.74
C ASN A 33 1.94 30.68 18.53
N HIS A 34 1.52 30.00 19.61
CA HIS A 34 2.39 29.12 20.37
C HIS A 34 2.89 27.96 19.50
N PHE A 35 1.99 27.23 18.84
CA PHE A 35 2.38 26.09 18.00
C PHE A 35 3.28 26.49 16.83
N ASP A 36 3.00 27.61 16.18
CA ASP A 36 3.80 28.12 15.07
C ASP A 36 5.26 28.37 15.50
N SER A 37 5.45 28.87 16.73
CA SER A 37 6.78 29.14 17.30
C SER A 37 7.59 27.88 17.64
N ILE A 38 6.93 26.76 17.97
CA ILE A 38 7.59 25.51 18.37
C ILE A 38 7.49 24.42 17.31
N ARG A 39 6.89 24.69 16.15
CA ARG A 39 6.56 23.68 15.14
C ARG A 39 7.78 22.89 14.66
N HIS A 40 8.93 23.55 14.55
CA HIS A 40 10.17 22.93 14.09
C HIS A 40 10.76 21.94 15.11
N ASP A 41 10.40 22.05 16.39
CA ASP A 41 10.92 21.17 17.45
C ASP A 41 10.40 19.73 17.32
N PHE A 42 9.32 19.52 16.57
CA PHE A 42 8.75 18.20 16.30
C PHE A 42 9.46 17.45 15.16
N GLU A 43 10.21 18.16 14.30
CA GLU A 43 10.84 17.58 13.12
C GLU A 43 11.94 16.54 13.44
N PRO A 44 12.82 16.74 14.44
CA PRO A 44 13.81 15.74 14.84
C PRO A 44 13.17 14.40 15.23
N THR A 45 12.05 14.44 15.98
CA THR A 45 11.29 13.25 16.38
C THR A 45 10.74 12.52 15.16
N ALA A 46 10.13 13.26 14.24
CA ALA A 46 9.57 12.69 13.01
C ALA A 46 10.64 12.02 12.14
N ARG A 47 11.82 12.66 12.06
CA ARG A 47 12.97 12.15 11.31
C ARG A 47 13.56 10.89 11.93
N ASP A 48 13.76 10.85 13.24
CA ASP A 48 14.26 9.65 13.94
C ASP A 48 13.33 8.44 13.71
N ILE A 49 12.01 8.63 13.84
CA ILE A 49 11.03 7.57 13.55
C ILE A 49 11.15 7.12 12.09
N ALA A 50 11.22 8.06 11.14
CA ALA A 50 11.32 7.74 9.73
C ALA A 50 12.61 6.98 9.38
N GLU A 51 13.76 7.41 9.90
CA GLU A 51 15.06 6.77 9.67
C GLU A 51 15.11 5.35 10.25
N ARG A 52 14.48 5.11 11.40
CA ARG A 52 14.37 3.77 11.97
C ARG A 52 13.50 2.85 11.12
N LEU A 53 12.40 3.36 10.58
CA LEU A 53 11.49 2.58 9.74
C LEU A 53 12.10 2.25 8.38
N LEU A 54 12.87 3.16 7.78
CA LEU A 54 13.57 2.93 6.50
C LEU A 54 14.61 1.79 6.57
N LYS A 55 15.08 1.41 7.77
CA LYS A 55 15.99 0.26 7.95
C LYS A 55 15.27 -1.09 7.92
N VAL A 56 13.94 -1.10 7.98
CA VAL A 56 13.14 -2.32 7.93
C VAL A 56 12.97 -2.74 6.47
N LYS A 57 13.48 -3.92 6.10
CA LYS A 57 13.46 -4.43 4.71
C LYS A 57 12.06 -4.45 4.07
N SER A 58 11.03 -4.69 4.88
CA SER A 58 9.63 -4.74 4.46
C SER A 58 9.00 -3.36 4.19
N VAL A 59 9.67 -2.27 4.62
CA VAL A 59 9.24 -0.90 4.34
C VAL A 59 9.84 -0.44 3.01
N HIS A 60 8.99 0.00 2.09
CA HIS A 60 9.39 0.53 0.79
C HIS A 60 9.79 2.00 0.87
N SER A 61 8.96 2.83 1.50
CA SER A 61 9.23 4.25 1.64
C SER A 61 8.54 4.82 2.87
N VAL A 62 9.11 5.89 3.42
CA VAL A 62 8.55 6.59 4.57
C VAL A 62 8.42 8.06 4.23
N ARG A 63 7.28 8.65 4.60
CA ARG A 63 7.06 10.10 4.56
C ARG A 63 6.66 10.56 5.94
N TYR A 64 7.10 11.75 6.33
CA TYR A 64 6.61 12.40 7.53
C TYR A 64 6.15 13.82 7.20
N ARG A 65 5.27 14.34 8.06
CA ARG A 65 4.84 15.73 8.04
C ARG A 65 4.61 16.22 9.45
N ILE A 66 4.87 17.49 9.68
CA ILE A 66 4.39 18.20 10.85
C ILE A 66 3.11 18.92 10.48
N LYS A 67 2.06 18.80 11.29
CA LYS A 67 0.79 19.49 11.02
C LYS A 67 1.01 21.00 10.87
N GLU A 68 0.28 21.62 9.96
CA GLU A 68 0.31 23.08 9.80
C GLU A 68 -0.54 23.77 10.87
N SER A 69 -0.14 24.97 11.29
CA SER A 69 -0.79 25.73 12.36
C SER A 69 -2.28 25.98 12.10
N GLU A 70 -2.68 26.30 10.86
CA GLU A 70 -4.10 26.47 10.52
C GLU A 70 -4.88 25.15 10.59
N HIS A 71 -4.30 24.05 10.10
CA HIS A 71 -4.93 22.73 10.15
C HIS A 71 -5.04 22.18 11.58
N LEU A 72 -4.15 22.59 12.49
CA LEU A 72 -4.28 22.30 13.92
C LEU A 72 -5.54 22.96 14.50
N ILE A 73 -5.77 24.24 14.19
CA ILE A 73 -6.95 24.96 14.68
C ILE A 73 -8.25 24.37 14.11
N GLU A 74 -8.27 24.04 12.82
CA GLU A 74 -9.41 23.37 12.19
C GLU A 74 -9.71 22.03 12.88
N LYS A 75 -8.67 21.23 13.13
CA LYS A 75 -8.76 19.95 13.85
C LYS A 75 -9.34 20.12 15.26
N ILE A 76 -8.92 21.15 16.00
CA ILE A 76 -9.42 21.44 17.35
C ILE A 76 -10.91 21.78 17.31
N ILE A 77 -11.35 22.64 16.39
CA ILE A 77 -12.77 22.98 16.23
C ILE A 77 -13.59 21.72 15.90
N ARG A 78 -13.12 20.90 14.96
CA ARG A 78 -13.76 19.63 14.60
C ARG A 78 -13.86 18.67 15.78
N LYS A 79 -12.78 18.51 16.56
CA LYS A 79 -12.78 17.65 17.76
C LYS A 79 -13.73 18.14 18.84
N LYS A 80 -13.85 19.46 19.05
CA LYS A 80 -14.85 20.04 19.96
C LYS A 80 -16.29 19.86 19.47
N LEU A 81 -16.52 19.80 18.15
CA LEU A 81 -17.82 19.47 17.57
C LEU A 81 -18.20 18.00 17.77
N GLU A 82 -17.23 17.08 17.62
CA GLU A 82 -17.40 15.64 17.88
C GLU A 82 -17.65 15.36 19.37
N ASP A 83 -16.89 16.00 20.26
CA ASP A 83 -16.99 15.83 21.72
C ASP A 83 -16.74 17.15 22.46
N LYS A 84 -17.82 17.77 22.93
CA LYS A 84 -17.81 19.06 23.63
C LYS A 84 -17.09 19.04 24.97
N LYS A 85 -16.83 17.86 25.55
CA LYS A 85 -16.12 17.75 26.83
C LYS A 85 -14.61 17.91 26.69
N ARG A 86 -14.09 17.83 25.46
CA ARG A 86 -12.65 18.01 25.19
C ARG A 86 -12.26 19.48 25.35
N VAL A 87 -11.28 19.71 26.21
CA VAL A 87 -10.72 21.03 26.47
C VAL A 87 -9.32 21.07 25.88
N PHE A 88 -9.06 22.11 25.07
CA PHE A 88 -7.75 22.36 24.47
C PHE A 88 -7.23 23.70 25.01
N THR A 89 -6.08 23.66 25.65
CA THR A 89 -5.35 24.81 26.21
C THR A 89 -3.93 24.80 25.65
N ILE A 90 -3.17 25.87 25.87
CA ILE A 90 -1.77 25.99 25.44
C ILE A 90 -0.91 24.85 26.04
N GLU A 91 -1.27 24.39 27.24
CA GLU A 91 -0.51 23.38 27.99
C GLU A 91 -0.80 21.95 27.54
N ASN A 92 -1.98 21.65 26.99
CA ASN A 92 -2.40 20.26 26.71
C ASN A 92 -2.62 19.92 25.24
N TYR A 93 -2.76 20.91 24.34
CA TYR A 93 -3.15 20.64 22.95
C TYR A 93 -2.16 19.70 22.23
N VAL A 94 -0.86 19.78 22.59
CA VAL A 94 0.20 18.93 22.02
C VAL A 94 -0.04 17.46 22.35
N SER A 95 -0.50 17.15 23.56
CA SER A 95 -0.77 15.77 23.99
C SER A 95 -2.14 15.26 23.53
N GLU A 96 -3.10 16.15 23.31
CA GLU A 96 -4.48 15.83 22.90
C GLU A 96 -4.63 15.59 21.40
N ILE A 97 -3.78 16.20 20.58
CA ILE A 97 -3.77 16.02 19.12
C ILE A 97 -2.66 15.02 18.76
N SER A 98 -3.05 13.78 18.51
CA SER A 98 -2.14 12.66 18.20
C SER A 98 -1.40 12.81 16.87
N ASP A 99 -1.97 13.54 15.91
CA ASP A 99 -1.46 13.66 14.54
C ASP A 99 -0.68 14.96 14.27
N ILE A 100 -0.08 15.56 15.32
CA ILE A 100 0.89 16.68 15.16
C ILE A 100 2.10 16.21 14.36
N ILE A 101 2.71 15.11 14.79
CA ILE A 101 3.70 14.37 14.01
C ILE A 101 2.96 13.25 13.28
N GLY A 102 2.82 13.37 11.96
CA GLY A 102 2.27 12.32 11.12
C GLY A 102 3.37 11.60 10.35
N VAL A 103 3.50 10.29 10.54
CA VAL A 103 4.44 9.43 9.80
C VAL A 103 3.64 8.40 9.00
N ARG A 104 4.04 8.16 7.76
CA ARG A 104 3.47 7.13 6.90
C ARG A 104 4.57 6.20 6.41
N ALA A 105 4.44 4.92 6.75
CA ALA A 105 5.31 3.87 6.23
C ALA A 105 4.56 3.07 5.18
N LEU A 106 5.09 3.09 3.96
CA LEU A 106 4.52 2.37 2.82
C LEU A 106 5.22 1.04 2.65
N HIS A 107 4.46 -0.03 2.40
CA HIS A 107 4.95 -1.34 2.00
C HIS A 107 4.38 -1.75 0.64
N LEU A 108 5.01 -2.73 -0.01
CA LEU A 108 4.60 -3.16 -1.35
C LEU A 108 3.47 -4.19 -1.32
N PHE A 109 3.56 -5.16 -0.39
CA PHE A 109 2.68 -6.31 -0.35
C PHE A 109 1.96 -6.38 0.99
N LYS A 110 0.71 -6.86 1.01
CA LYS A 110 -0.10 -6.89 2.24
C LYS A 110 0.55 -7.67 3.37
N ASP A 111 1.18 -8.80 3.06
CA ASP A 111 1.80 -9.69 4.06
C ASP A 111 3.00 -9.05 4.77
N ASP A 112 3.62 -8.04 4.17
CA ASP A 112 4.78 -7.36 4.72
C ASP A 112 4.43 -6.58 6.00
N TRP A 113 3.16 -6.20 6.17
CA TRP A 113 2.68 -5.47 7.34
C TRP A 113 3.05 -6.16 8.66
N ASN A 114 2.95 -7.50 8.76
CA ASN A 114 3.15 -8.22 10.02
C ASN A 114 4.62 -8.11 10.53
N TYR A 115 5.59 -8.05 9.61
CA TYR A 115 6.99 -7.83 9.95
C TYR A 115 7.24 -6.42 10.44
N ILE A 116 6.61 -5.43 9.81
CA ILE A 116 6.71 -4.02 10.19
C ILE A 116 6.05 -3.79 11.54
N ASP A 117 4.87 -4.37 11.75
CA ASP A 117 4.13 -4.37 13.01
C ASP A 117 4.98 -4.92 14.18
N SER A 118 5.58 -6.09 13.98
CA SER A 118 6.45 -6.72 14.99
C SER A 118 7.65 -5.83 15.34
N TYR A 119 8.24 -5.16 14.35
CA TYR A 119 9.30 -4.19 14.59
C TYR A 119 8.81 -2.96 15.37
N ILE A 120 7.64 -2.43 15.04
CA ILE A 120 7.09 -1.25 15.72
C ILE A 120 6.81 -1.53 17.19
N ILE A 121 6.10 -2.63 17.49
CA ILE A 121 5.72 -3.00 18.85
C ILE A 121 6.96 -3.32 19.72
N SER A 122 8.04 -3.83 19.12
CA SER A 122 9.29 -4.07 19.84
C SER A 122 10.15 -2.80 20.02
N THR A 123 9.95 -1.77 19.19
CA THR A 123 10.79 -0.56 19.19
C THR A 123 10.17 0.60 19.99
N TRP A 124 8.84 0.77 19.94
CA TRP A 124 8.14 1.89 20.57
C TRP A 124 7.06 1.43 21.53
N LYS A 125 6.86 2.21 22.58
CA LYS A 125 5.65 2.13 23.39
C LYS A 125 4.52 2.85 22.66
N THR A 126 3.34 2.25 22.63
CA THR A 126 2.14 2.90 22.10
C THR A 126 1.33 3.52 23.24
N LYS A 127 0.87 4.76 23.03
CA LYS A 127 0.00 5.47 23.99
C LYS A 127 -1.37 4.81 24.10
N GLU A 128 -1.86 4.31 22.97
CA GLU A 128 -3.16 3.68 22.80
C GLU A 128 -2.99 2.32 22.11
N THR A 129 -4.01 1.48 22.19
CA THR A 129 -4.06 0.23 21.41
C THR A 129 -4.03 0.57 19.91
N PRO A 130 -3.17 -0.07 19.11
CA PRO A 130 -3.16 0.14 17.66
C PRO A 130 -4.54 -0.10 17.06
N THR A 131 -4.92 0.77 16.11
CA THR A 131 -6.21 0.70 15.41
C THR A 131 -6.01 0.11 14.02
N ALA A 132 -6.71 -0.97 13.70
CA ALA A 132 -6.78 -1.52 12.36
C ALA A 132 -8.06 -1.03 11.67
N ASN A 133 -7.92 -0.13 10.69
CA ASN A 133 -9.03 0.28 9.84
C ASN A 133 -9.20 -0.77 8.73
N VAL A 134 -10.39 -1.39 8.69
CA VAL A 134 -10.74 -2.45 7.73
C VAL A 134 -11.95 -2.01 6.90
N ARG A 135 -12.15 -2.67 5.76
CA ARG A 135 -13.36 -2.49 4.94
C ARG A 135 -14.27 -3.70 5.01
N ASN A 136 -15.55 -3.47 4.73
CA ASN A 136 -16.49 -4.55 4.44
C ASN A 136 -15.97 -5.42 3.29
N GLY A 137 -15.91 -6.73 3.52
CA GLY A 137 -15.38 -7.72 2.57
C GLY A 137 -13.88 -7.98 2.67
N ASP A 138 -13.19 -7.45 3.69
CA ASP A 138 -11.86 -7.94 4.07
C ASP A 138 -11.92 -9.40 4.55
N SER A 139 -10.84 -10.15 4.34
CA SER A 139 -10.81 -11.58 4.69
C SER A 139 -10.95 -11.78 6.20
N GLU A 140 -11.72 -12.80 6.59
CA GLU A 140 -11.90 -13.17 7.99
C GLU A 140 -10.57 -13.51 8.68
N GLU A 141 -9.63 -14.07 7.92
CA GLU A 141 -8.27 -14.38 8.37
C GLU A 141 -7.50 -13.13 8.78
N LEU A 142 -7.56 -12.06 7.98
CA LEU A 142 -6.91 -10.79 8.29
C LEU A 142 -7.51 -10.15 9.56
N ILE A 143 -8.85 -10.15 9.65
CA ILE A 143 -9.57 -9.64 10.81
C ILE A 143 -9.16 -10.43 12.07
N LYS A 144 -9.06 -11.76 11.97
CA LYS A 144 -8.64 -12.62 13.06
C LYS A 144 -7.21 -12.34 13.52
N ILE A 145 -6.27 -12.08 12.60
CA ILE A 145 -4.90 -11.69 12.95
C ILE A 145 -4.88 -10.41 13.79
N TYR A 146 -5.70 -9.42 13.44
CA TYR A 146 -5.83 -8.19 14.24
C TYR A 146 -6.47 -8.45 15.61
N GLN A 147 -7.46 -9.35 15.70
CA GLN A 147 -8.08 -9.75 16.97
C GLN A 147 -7.09 -10.47 17.89
N ASP A 148 -6.30 -11.39 17.35
CA ASP A 148 -5.30 -12.16 18.11
C ASP A 148 -4.21 -11.24 18.69
N LYS A 149 -3.85 -10.19 17.94
CA LYS A 149 -2.95 -9.11 18.42
C LYS A 149 -3.65 -8.09 19.32
N LYS A 150 -4.96 -8.23 19.56
CA LYS A 150 -5.82 -7.36 20.39
C LYS A 150 -5.90 -5.92 19.90
N TYR A 151 -5.90 -5.72 18.57
CA TYR A 151 -6.02 -4.39 17.97
C TYR A 151 -7.46 -3.92 17.95
N GLU A 152 -7.67 -2.60 18.02
CA GLU A 152 -9.00 -2.02 17.87
C GLU A 152 -9.39 -2.06 16.39
N ILE A 153 -10.40 -2.84 16.04
CA ILE A 153 -10.86 -2.99 14.66
C ILE A 153 -11.96 -1.98 14.39
N LYS A 154 -11.74 -1.12 13.39
CA LYS A 154 -12.72 -0.12 12.93
C LYS A 154 -13.07 -0.36 11.48
N GLU A 155 -14.31 -0.75 11.22
CA GLU A 155 -14.82 -0.80 9.86
C GLU A 155 -15.07 0.63 9.34
N HIS A 156 -14.37 1.02 8.29
CA HIS A 156 -14.51 2.36 7.73
C HIS A 156 -15.56 2.41 6.61
N LYS A 157 -16.57 3.27 6.78
CA LYS A 157 -17.73 3.41 5.87
C LYS A 157 -17.38 3.66 4.40
N TYR A 158 -16.20 4.21 4.13
CA TYR A 158 -15.75 4.57 2.77
C TYR A 158 -14.65 3.64 2.23
N GLY A 159 -14.39 2.50 2.89
CA GLY A 159 -13.42 1.49 2.41
C GLY A 159 -11.96 1.81 2.70
N TYR A 160 -11.70 2.78 3.58
CA TYR A 160 -10.35 3.14 3.99
C TYR A 160 -9.69 2.02 4.79
N ARG A 161 -8.47 1.65 4.38
CA ARG A 161 -7.64 0.64 5.03
C ARG A 161 -6.31 1.25 5.46
N SER A 162 -5.94 1.03 6.71
CA SER A 162 -4.64 1.42 7.28
C SER A 162 -4.55 0.96 8.74
N VAL A 163 -3.36 0.57 9.17
CA VAL A 163 -3.10 0.30 10.60
C VAL A 163 -2.40 1.50 11.23
N HIS A 164 -2.96 1.99 12.33
CA HIS A 164 -2.55 3.22 13.02
C HIS A 164 -1.94 2.89 14.38
N TYR A 165 -0.80 3.53 14.65
CA TYR A 165 -0.08 3.43 15.91
C TYR A 165 0.14 4.84 16.44
N ILE A 166 -0.18 5.04 17.71
CA ILE A 166 0.12 6.28 18.42
C ILE A 166 1.40 6.04 19.23
N LEU A 167 2.54 6.38 18.64
CA LEU A 167 3.86 6.11 19.18
C LEU A 167 4.25 7.18 20.21
N GLU A 168 4.80 6.76 21.35
CA GLU A 168 5.50 7.64 22.28
C GLU A 168 6.99 7.66 21.94
N SER A 169 7.56 8.86 21.75
CA SER A 169 8.99 9.04 21.49
C SER A 169 9.55 10.20 22.31
N SER A 170 10.71 9.97 22.94
CA SER A 170 11.37 10.96 23.80
C SER A 170 12.82 11.16 23.35
N PRO A 171 13.07 11.89 22.24
CA PRO A 171 14.43 12.16 21.78
C PRO A 171 15.17 13.12 22.72
N THR A 172 14.45 13.88 23.54
CA THR A 172 15.01 14.77 24.58
C THR A 172 14.30 14.52 25.92
N LYS A 173 14.43 15.45 26.87
CA LYS A 173 13.65 15.42 28.13
C LYS A 173 12.13 15.57 27.90
N GLN A 174 11.73 16.03 26.72
CA GLN A 174 10.32 16.12 26.32
C GLN A 174 9.89 14.84 25.60
N SER A 175 8.71 14.35 25.95
CA SER A 175 8.05 13.25 25.26
C SER A 175 7.05 13.79 24.26
N PHE A 176 7.07 13.25 23.05
CA PHE A 176 6.17 13.56 21.97
C PHE A 176 5.39 12.33 21.54
N VAL A 177 4.21 12.59 20.96
CA VAL A 177 3.38 11.58 20.36
C VAL A 177 3.41 11.73 18.85
N ALA A 178 3.53 10.62 18.15
CA ALA A 178 3.47 10.56 16.70
C ALA A 178 2.43 9.54 16.23
N GLU A 179 1.59 9.94 15.28
CA GLU A 179 0.69 9.02 14.58
C GLU A 179 1.45 8.38 13.41
N LEU A 180 1.75 7.09 13.53
CA LEU A 180 2.29 6.27 12.47
C LEU A 180 1.17 5.51 11.77
N GLN A 181 1.09 5.66 10.45
CA GLN A 181 0.16 4.94 9.59
C GLN A 181 0.95 3.99 8.69
N ILE A 182 0.62 2.70 8.73
CA ILE A 182 1.15 1.70 7.80
C ILE A 182 0.09 1.42 6.73
N ARG A 183 0.53 1.43 5.47
CA ARG A 183 -0.31 1.22 4.28
C ARG A 183 0.47 0.60 3.13
N THR A 184 -0.23 -0.05 2.21
CA THR A 184 0.36 -0.37 0.91
C THR A 184 0.43 0.88 0.01
N ILE A 185 1.23 0.82 -1.06
CA ILE A 185 1.29 1.91 -2.06
C ILE A 185 -0.11 2.18 -2.66
N PHE A 186 -0.90 1.13 -2.91
CA PHE A 186 -2.23 1.27 -3.48
C PHE A 186 -3.22 1.89 -2.49
N GLU A 187 -3.15 1.51 -1.21
CA GLU A 187 -3.94 2.13 -0.14
C GLU A 187 -3.60 3.62 0.03
N GLU A 188 -2.32 3.99 -0.03
CA GLU A 188 -1.90 5.40 0.02
C GLU A 188 -2.39 6.17 -1.21
N ALA A 189 -2.24 5.60 -2.42
CA ALA A 189 -2.67 6.25 -3.65
C ALA A 189 -4.17 6.57 -3.62
N TRP A 190 -5.00 5.61 -3.18
CA TRP A 190 -6.42 5.84 -3.00
C TRP A 190 -6.71 6.87 -1.91
N SER A 191 -6.06 6.74 -0.75
CA SER A 191 -6.30 7.60 0.40
C SER A 191 -5.94 9.06 0.13
N GLU A 192 -4.84 9.33 -0.57
CA GLU A 192 -4.43 10.69 -0.93
C GLU A 192 -5.38 11.32 -1.97
N ILE A 193 -5.95 10.52 -2.88
CA ILE A 193 -6.96 10.99 -3.83
C ILE A 193 -8.27 11.34 -3.09
N ASP A 194 -8.76 10.48 -2.19
CA ASP A 194 -9.95 10.77 -1.37
C ASP A 194 -9.72 12.01 -0.47
N HIS A 195 -8.53 12.13 0.13
CA HIS A 195 -8.12 13.29 0.92
C HIS A 195 -8.04 14.59 0.14
N THR A 196 -7.65 14.54 -1.14
CA THR A 196 -7.54 15.75 -1.97
C THR A 196 -8.89 16.19 -2.51
N ILE A 197 -9.76 15.24 -2.86
CA ILE A 197 -11.00 15.52 -3.58
C ILE A 197 -12.16 15.82 -2.63
N ARG A 198 -12.29 15.06 -1.54
CA ARG A 198 -13.54 15.02 -0.78
C ARG A 198 -13.36 15.24 0.72
N TYR A 199 -12.34 14.65 1.32
CA TYR A 199 -12.17 14.71 2.77
C TYR A 199 -11.49 16.02 3.20
N PRO A 200 -11.95 16.71 4.27
CA PRO A 200 -13.11 16.37 5.10
C PRO A 200 -14.44 17.05 4.68
N TYR A 201 -14.45 17.93 3.68
CA TYR A 201 -15.56 18.89 3.50
C TYR A 201 -16.74 18.40 2.66
N ASP A 202 -16.56 17.44 1.76
CA ASP A 202 -17.60 17.04 0.77
C ASP A 202 -18.00 15.55 0.87
N LEU A 203 -17.92 14.98 2.08
CA LEU A 203 -18.10 13.54 2.33
C LEU A 203 -19.43 12.96 1.80
N GLU A 204 -20.47 13.78 1.74
CA GLU A 204 -21.84 13.40 1.35
C GLU A 204 -22.15 13.61 -0.14
N ASN A 205 -21.19 14.07 -0.95
CA ASN A 205 -21.40 14.18 -2.39
C ASN A 205 -21.59 12.78 -3.02
N PRO A 206 -22.79 12.47 -3.55
CA PRO A 206 -23.12 11.12 -3.97
C PRO A 206 -22.29 10.67 -5.19
N ILE A 207 -21.97 11.60 -6.10
CA ILE A 207 -21.21 11.28 -7.31
C ILE A 207 -19.76 10.95 -6.95
N LEU A 208 -19.10 11.82 -6.19
CA LEU A 208 -17.70 11.62 -5.80
C LEU A 208 -17.55 10.35 -4.95
N LYS A 209 -18.50 10.10 -4.05
CA LYS A 209 -18.54 8.90 -3.22
C LYS A 209 -18.53 7.62 -4.04
N GLU A 210 -19.39 7.49 -5.05
CA GLU A 210 -19.47 6.27 -5.87
C GLU A 210 -18.18 6.03 -6.67
N TYR A 211 -17.64 7.07 -7.33
CA TYR A 211 -16.39 6.93 -8.08
C TYR A 211 -15.19 6.60 -7.18
N LEU A 212 -15.11 7.21 -5.99
CA LEU A 212 -14.05 6.90 -5.03
C LEU A 212 -14.19 5.50 -4.46
N LEU A 213 -15.40 5.00 -4.23
CA LEU A 213 -15.63 3.60 -3.85
C LEU A 213 -15.21 2.62 -4.95
N MET A 214 -15.52 2.91 -6.21
CA MET A 214 -15.03 2.12 -7.34
C MET A 214 -13.51 2.11 -7.41
N PHE A 215 -12.88 3.29 -7.24
CA PHE A 215 -11.43 3.41 -7.23
C PHE A 215 -10.79 2.67 -6.05
N ASN A 216 -11.43 2.67 -4.87
CA ASN A 216 -11.00 1.90 -3.69
C ASN A 216 -10.94 0.40 -4.00
N ARG A 217 -11.99 -0.12 -4.67
CA ARG A 217 -12.05 -1.53 -5.07
C ARG A 217 -10.93 -1.87 -6.05
N LEU A 218 -10.68 -1.03 -7.06
CA LEU A 218 -9.59 -1.23 -8.02
C LEU A 218 -8.22 -1.23 -7.33
N ALA A 219 -7.96 -0.26 -6.45
CA ALA A 219 -6.72 -0.20 -5.68
C ALA A 219 -6.54 -1.44 -4.80
N GLY A 220 -7.61 -1.88 -4.11
CA GLY A 220 -7.58 -3.09 -3.30
C GLY A 220 -7.33 -4.37 -4.11
N ASN A 221 -7.92 -4.48 -5.30
CA ASN A 221 -7.69 -5.62 -6.19
C ASN A 221 -6.25 -5.63 -6.73
N ALA A 222 -5.71 -4.46 -7.10
CA ALA A 222 -4.32 -4.35 -7.55
C ALA A 222 -3.33 -4.77 -6.46
N ASP A 223 -3.61 -4.41 -5.22
CA ASP A 223 -2.81 -4.78 -4.05
C ASP A 223 -2.83 -6.30 -3.77
N GLU A 224 -4.02 -6.90 -3.83
CA GLU A 224 -4.21 -8.35 -3.68
C GLU A 224 -3.54 -9.12 -4.83
N MET A 225 -3.66 -8.64 -6.07
CA MET A 225 -2.97 -9.20 -7.22
C MET A 225 -1.44 -9.11 -7.08
N GLY A 226 -0.91 -7.99 -6.60
CA GLY A 226 0.53 -7.83 -6.36
C GLY A 226 1.05 -8.86 -5.36
N THR A 227 0.32 -9.06 -4.26
CA THR A 227 0.65 -10.06 -3.23
C THR A 227 0.57 -11.48 -3.81
N TYR A 228 -0.45 -11.79 -4.63
CA TYR A 228 -0.59 -13.08 -5.27
C TYR A 228 0.52 -13.38 -6.29
N ILE A 229 0.98 -12.39 -7.06
CA ILE A 229 2.11 -12.54 -7.99
C ILE A 229 3.39 -12.93 -7.23
N LYS A 230 3.66 -12.31 -6.08
CA LYS A 230 4.80 -12.66 -5.20
C LYS A 230 4.69 -14.11 -4.71
N PHE A 231 3.49 -14.55 -4.32
CA PHE A 231 3.23 -15.93 -3.94
C PHE A 231 3.50 -16.90 -5.10
N LEU A 232 2.93 -16.64 -6.28
CA LEU A 232 3.13 -17.47 -7.48
C LEU A 232 4.60 -17.58 -7.88
N GLN A 233 5.35 -16.49 -7.84
CA GLN A 233 6.78 -16.50 -8.12
C GLN A 233 7.51 -17.47 -7.18
N SER A 234 7.19 -17.43 -5.88
CA SER A 234 7.81 -18.29 -4.88
C SER A 234 7.46 -19.77 -5.10
N GLU A 235 6.21 -20.06 -5.46
CA GLU A 235 5.75 -21.42 -5.78
C GLU A 235 6.40 -21.99 -7.04
N LEU A 236 6.57 -21.16 -8.08
CA LEU A 236 7.25 -21.55 -9.32
C LEU A 236 8.73 -21.88 -9.03
N GLN A 237 9.44 -21.02 -8.29
CA GLN A 237 10.83 -21.27 -7.89
C GLN A 237 10.98 -22.55 -7.06
N ASN A 238 10.02 -22.81 -6.15
CA ASN A 238 10.01 -24.05 -5.37
C ASN A 238 9.83 -25.30 -6.23
N LYS A 239 8.95 -25.23 -7.24
CA LYS A 239 8.76 -26.33 -8.19
C LYS A 239 9.97 -26.55 -9.08
N GLU A 240 10.57 -25.48 -9.60
CA GLU A 240 11.81 -25.54 -10.39
C GLU A 240 12.93 -26.23 -9.60
N ARG A 241 13.15 -25.82 -8.35
CA ARG A 241 14.15 -26.45 -7.47
C ARG A 241 13.88 -27.95 -7.24
N LYS A 242 12.64 -28.33 -6.92
CA LYS A 242 12.29 -29.76 -6.73
C LYS A 242 12.54 -30.57 -8.00
N PHE A 243 12.19 -30.00 -9.15
CA PHE A 243 12.41 -30.65 -10.43
C PHE A 243 13.90 -30.81 -10.76
N GLU A 244 14.73 -29.80 -10.45
CA GLU A 244 16.18 -29.89 -10.57
C GLU A 244 16.78 -30.95 -9.63
N GLU A 245 16.27 -31.07 -8.41
CA GLU A 245 16.67 -32.12 -7.45
C GLU A 245 16.32 -33.52 -7.97
N GLU A 246 15.08 -33.73 -8.41
CA GLU A 246 14.63 -35.01 -9.00
C GLU A 246 15.44 -35.39 -10.24
N LEU A 247 15.82 -34.40 -11.07
CA LEU A 247 16.66 -34.64 -12.24
C LEU A 247 18.07 -35.09 -11.86
N LYS A 248 18.69 -34.43 -10.88
CA LYS A 248 20.01 -34.83 -10.39
C LYS A 248 20.01 -36.25 -9.83
N GLU A 249 18.97 -36.61 -9.08
CA GLU A 249 18.81 -37.98 -8.57
C GLU A 249 18.67 -38.99 -9.72
N ARG A 250 17.85 -38.68 -10.74
CA ARG A 250 17.70 -39.54 -11.91
C ARG A 250 18.99 -39.69 -12.70
N GLU A 251 19.76 -38.62 -12.89
CA GLU A 251 21.06 -38.67 -13.56
C GLU A 251 22.05 -39.57 -12.79
N GLN A 252 22.10 -39.45 -11.45
CA GLN A 252 22.93 -40.33 -10.61
C GLN A 252 22.52 -41.80 -10.72
N ILE A 253 21.22 -42.10 -10.73
CA ILE A 253 20.71 -43.47 -10.93
C ILE A 253 21.11 -43.99 -12.32
N ILE A 254 21.00 -43.15 -13.35
CA ILE A 254 21.39 -43.51 -14.71
C ILE A 254 22.89 -43.82 -14.77
N ASP A 255 23.74 -43.01 -14.15
CA ASP A 255 25.18 -43.22 -14.11
C ASP A 255 25.57 -44.48 -13.32
N ASP A 256 24.92 -44.74 -12.18
CA ASP A 256 25.08 -45.98 -11.41
C ASP A 256 24.67 -47.21 -12.25
N LEU A 257 23.52 -47.16 -12.93
CA LEU A 257 23.08 -48.23 -13.82
C LEU A 257 24.05 -48.46 -14.99
N LYS A 258 24.57 -47.38 -15.60
CA LYS A 258 25.60 -47.48 -16.65
C LYS A 258 26.84 -48.20 -16.13
N SER A 259 27.33 -47.82 -14.95
CA SER A 259 28.50 -48.46 -14.33
C SER A 259 28.28 -49.94 -14.03
N LYS A 260 27.10 -50.30 -13.50
CA LYS A 260 26.71 -51.68 -13.23
C LYS A 260 26.66 -52.51 -14.51
N ILE A 261 26.05 -51.98 -15.58
CA ILE A 261 25.98 -52.65 -16.88
C ILE A 261 27.38 -52.87 -17.47
N GLU A 262 28.30 -51.93 -17.32
CA GLU A 262 29.68 -52.10 -17.77
C GLU A 262 30.41 -53.24 -17.04
N THR A 263 30.16 -53.43 -15.75
CA THR A 263 30.78 -54.50 -14.95
C THR A 263 30.21 -55.90 -15.19
N LEU A 264 29.01 -56.03 -15.76
CA LEU A 264 28.39 -57.34 -16.00
C LEU A 264 29.10 -58.10 -17.14
N GLU A 265 29.43 -59.38 -16.95
CA GLU A 265 30.01 -60.24 -18.00
C GLU A 265 28.92 -60.82 -18.92
N ILE A 266 28.25 -59.95 -19.69
CA ILE A 266 27.20 -60.33 -20.66
C ILE A 266 27.69 -60.14 -22.10
N ASP A 267 26.96 -60.74 -23.04
CA ASP A 267 27.20 -60.61 -24.49
C ASP A 267 27.33 -59.13 -24.91
N LYS A 268 28.39 -58.81 -25.66
CA LYS A 268 28.69 -57.45 -26.16
C LYS A 268 27.52 -56.83 -26.94
N LYS A 269 26.70 -57.65 -27.59
CA LYS A 269 25.54 -57.17 -28.35
C LYS A 269 24.45 -56.62 -27.42
N LEU A 270 24.18 -57.32 -26.31
CA LEU A 270 23.19 -56.91 -25.31
C LEU A 270 23.64 -55.65 -24.54
N LYS A 271 24.93 -55.54 -24.20
CA LYS A 271 25.47 -54.31 -23.60
C LYS A 271 25.23 -53.08 -24.48
N LYS A 272 25.37 -53.24 -25.80
CA LYS A 272 25.21 -52.14 -26.76
C LYS A 272 23.74 -51.72 -26.90
N GLU A 273 22.81 -52.67 -26.90
CA GLU A 273 21.36 -52.39 -26.88
C GLU A 273 20.94 -51.66 -25.60
N LEU A 274 21.36 -52.16 -24.43
CA LEU A 274 21.08 -51.52 -23.13
C LEU A 274 21.62 -50.09 -23.05
N GLY A 275 22.85 -49.85 -23.52
CA GLY A 275 23.42 -48.51 -23.61
C GLY A 275 22.59 -47.55 -24.47
N SER A 276 22.13 -48.02 -25.63
CA SER A 276 21.29 -47.21 -26.53
C SER A 276 19.91 -46.87 -25.93
N SER A 277 19.31 -47.78 -25.17
CA SER A 277 18.04 -47.51 -24.46
C SER A 277 18.22 -46.47 -23.34
N ILE A 278 19.34 -46.50 -22.63
CA ILE A 278 19.65 -45.50 -21.61
C ILE A 278 19.90 -44.13 -22.25
N ASP A 279 20.64 -44.07 -23.35
CA ASP A 279 20.88 -42.80 -24.05
C ASP A 279 19.58 -42.19 -24.61
N HIS A 280 18.64 -43.04 -25.05
CA HIS A 280 17.30 -42.59 -25.43
C HIS A 280 16.48 -42.04 -24.25
N LEU A 281 16.60 -42.66 -23.06
CA LEU A 281 15.96 -42.15 -21.83
C LEU A 281 16.54 -40.79 -21.41
N ILE A 282 17.86 -40.61 -21.52
CA ILE A 282 18.53 -39.32 -21.26
C ILE A 282 18.03 -38.25 -22.24
N ALA A 283 17.94 -38.56 -23.53
CA ALA A 283 17.46 -37.64 -24.55
C ALA A 283 16.00 -37.24 -24.33
N SER A 284 15.14 -38.18 -23.94
CA SER A 284 13.73 -37.92 -23.62
C SER A 284 13.57 -37.03 -22.37
N ASN A 285 14.39 -37.22 -21.33
CA ASN A 285 14.34 -36.35 -20.15
C ASN A 285 14.78 -34.90 -20.47
N LYS A 286 15.76 -34.73 -21.36
CA LYS A 286 16.18 -33.40 -21.85
C LYS A 286 15.13 -32.68 -22.69
N SER A 287 14.26 -33.40 -23.41
CA SER A 287 13.19 -32.74 -24.19
C SER A 287 12.09 -32.16 -23.29
N VAL A 288 11.70 -32.89 -22.23
CA VAL A 288 10.71 -32.41 -21.24
C VAL A 288 11.20 -31.14 -20.52
N LEU A 289 12.51 -31.04 -20.27
CA LEU A 289 13.17 -29.83 -19.75
C LEU A 289 13.01 -28.62 -20.67
N ASN A 290 13.20 -28.81 -21.99
CA ASN A 290 13.01 -27.73 -22.96
C ASN A 290 11.56 -27.28 -23.05
N ASP A 291 10.60 -28.20 -22.93
CA ASP A 291 9.17 -27.86 -22.96
C ASP A 291 8.75 -27.03 -21.74
N ILE A 292 9.34 -27.27 -20.55
CA ILE A 292 9.12 -26.45 -19.35
C ILE A 292 9.81 -25.08 -19.49
N ALA A 293 11.02 -25.02 -20.05
CA ALA A 293 11.71 -23.76 -20.32
C ALA A 293 11.01 -22.90 -21.38
N ILE A 294 10.27 -23.50 -22.32
CA ILE A 294 9.46 -22.78 -23.32
C ILE A 294 8.25 -22.10 -22.69
N ILE A 295 7.66 -22.65 -21.62
CA ILE A 295 6.59 -21.99 -20.86
C ILE A 295 7.10 -20.68 -20.21
N ASN A 296 8.40 -20.61 -19.91
CA ASN A 296 9.09 -19.44 -19.38
C ASN A 296 9.60 -18.45 -20.46
N ASN A 297 9.47 -18.77 -21.75
CA ASN A 297 9.87 -17.88 -22.86
C ASN A 297 8.67 -17.14 -23.46
N ASP A 298 8.91 -15.88 -23.87
CA ASP A 298 7.99 -14.80 -24.28
C ASP A 298 6.79 -15.15 -25.20
N THR A 299 6.75 -16.33 -25.83
CA THR A 299 5.76 -16.67 -26.86
C THR A 299 4.37 -17.01 -26.31
N PHE A 300 4.23 -17.41 -25.05
CA PHE A 300 2.90 -17.70 -24.47
C PHE A 300 2.20 -16.45 -23.92
N ILE A 301 2.95 -15.54 -23.26
CA ILE A 301 2.40 -14.33 -22.64
C ILE A 301 1.95 -13.32 -23.70
N THR A 302 2.68 -13.21 -24.81
CA THR A 302 2.36 -12.27 -25.91
C THR A 302 1.02 -12.57 -26.57
N ASN A 303 0.61 -13.84 -26.69
CA ASN A 303 -0.68 -14.21 -27.29
C ASN A 303 -1.88 -14.10 -26.33
N SER A 304 -1.69 -14.27 -25.02
CA SER A 304 -2.77 -14.10 -24.04
C SER A 304 -3.06 -12.62 -23.74
N PHE A 305 -2.03 -11.78 -23.67
CA PHE A 305 -2.21 -10.33 -23.44
C PHE A 305 -2.79 -9.61 -24.67
N THR A 306 -2.38 -9.96 -25.88
CA THR A 306 -2.91 -9.35 -27.12
C THR A 306 -4.40 -9.63 -27.34
N HIS A 307 -4.92 -10.75 -26.81
CA HIS A 307 -6.35 -11.05 -26.91
C HIS A 307 -7.22 -10.28 -25.90
N VAL A 308 -6.68 -9.94 -24.73
CA VAL A 308 -7.37 -9.12 -23.71
C VAL A 308 -7.42 -7.64 -24.10
N PHE A 309 -6.40 -7.15 -24.82
CA PHE A 309 -6.26 -5.73 -25.21
C PHE A 309 -6.60 -5.44 -26.68
N SER A 310 -7.49 -6.23 -27.29
CA SER A 310 -7.96 -5.96 -28.66
C SER A 310 -8.74 -4.64 -28.75
N LYS A 311 -8.36 -3.81 -29.73
CA LYS A 311 -8.92 -2.48 -30.06
C LYS A 311 -10.45 -2.44 -29.92
N LYS A 312 -10.96 -1.89 -28.82
CA LYS A 312 -12.38 -1.51 -28.70
C LYS A 312 -12.57 -0.08 -29.20
N ASP A 313 -13.67 0.15 -29.91
CA ASP A 313 -14.16 1.51 -30.19
C ASP A 313 -14.40 2.23 -28.85
N LYS A 314 -13.64 3.30 -28.58
CA LYS A 314 -13.78 4.10 -27.37
C LYS A 314 -14.48 5.41 -27.66
N THR A 315 -15.16 5.98 -26.68
CA THR A 315 -15.77 7.31 -26.78
C THR A 315 -14.88 8.35 -26.09
N CYS A 316 -14.48 9.41 -26.79
CA CYS A 316 -13.66 10.48 -26.23
C CYS A 316 -14.42 11.24 -25.14
N ILE A 317 -13.84 11.41 -23.95
CA ILE A 317 -14.50 12.12 -22.83
C ILE A 317 -14.72 13.62 -23.09
N THR A 318 -14.01 14.20 -24.06
CA THR A 318 -14.04 15.64 -24.34
C THR A 318 -14.96 15.99 -25.51
N CYS A 319 -15.07 15.14 -26.53
CA CYS A 319 -15.87 15.41 -27.72
C CYS A 319 -16.91 14.34 -28.04
N PHE A 320 -16.99 13.28 -27.22
CA PHE A 320 -17.93 12.15 -27.35
C PHE A 320 -17.88 11.41 -28.69
N LYS A 321 -16.83 11.61 -29.51
CA LYS A 321 -16.62 10.86 -30.75
C LYS A 321 -15.98 9.51 -30.46
N LYS A 322 -16.33 8.51 -31.29
CA LYS A 322 -15.66 7.21 -31.28
C LYS A 322 -14.24 7.34 -31.85
N PHE A 323 -13.26 6.70 -31.22
CA PHE A 323 -11.88 6.66 -31.69
C PHE A 323 -11.20 5.33 -31.30
N SER A 324 -10.17 4.95 -32.05
CA SER A 324 -9.30 3.82 -31.73
C SER A 324 -8.07 4.32 -30.96
N GLY A 325 -7.72 3.68 -29.86
CA GLY A 325 -6.59 4.08 -29.00
C GLY A 325 -6.24 3.01 -27.98
N SER A 326 -5.04 3.10 -27.40
CA SER A 326 -4.59 2.19 -26.33
C SER A 326 -5.44 2.33 -25.06
N ASP A 327 -5.48 1.30 -24.22
CA ASP A 327 -6.43 1.19 -23.10
C ASP A 327 -6.39 2.33 -22.08
N PHE A 328 -5.29 3.07 -22.01
CA PHE A 328 -5.09 4.18 -21.07
C PHE A 328 -5.42 5.56 -21.62
N VAL A 329 -5.82 5.67 -22.89
CA VAL A 329 -6.20 6.93 -23.52
C VAL A 329 -7.72 7.12 -23.49
N PHE A 330 -8.17 8.18 -22.81
CA PHE A 330 -9.58 8.56 -22.68
C PHE A 330 -9.98 9.77 -23.54
N GLN A 331 -9.01 10.40 -24.22
CA GLN A 331 -9.21 11.54 -25.12
C GLN A 331 -8.65 11.21 -26.52
N CYS A 332 -9.38 11.57 -27.58
CA CYS A 332 -8.87 11.41 -28.94
C CYS A 332 -7.69 12.35 -29.22
N GLU A 333 -6.87 12.03 -30.23
CA GLU A 333 -5.68 12.82 -30.59
C GLU A 333 -5.97 14.30 -30.86
N GLU A 334 -7.11 14.62 -31.49
CA GLU A 334 -7.52 16.00 -31.74
C GLU A 334 -7.74 16.78 -30.43
N CYS A 335 -8.38 16.15 -29.45
CA CYS A 335 -8.60 16.75 -28.14
C CYS A 335 -7.29 16.88 -27.37
N GLN A 336 -6.42 15.88 -27.39
CA GLN A 336 -5.10 15.95 -26.74
C GLN A 336 -4.22 17.08 -27.30
N LYS A 337 -4.23 17.29 -28.63
CA LYS A 337 -3.51 18.40 -29.27
C LYS A 337 -4.03 19.77 -28.82
N LYS A 338 -5.37 19.92 -28.69
CA LYS A 338 -5.97 21.15 -28.15
C LYS A 338 -5.60 21.37 -26.68
N SER A 339 -5.61 20.33 -25.84
CA SER A 339 -5.21 20.41 -24.44
C SER A 339 -3.74 20.86 -24.29
N ARG A 340 -2.85 20.34 -25.15
CA ARG A 340 -1.42 20.72 -25.15
C ARG A 340 -1.18 22.16 -25.59
N GLN A 341 -1.99 22.71 -26.49
CA GLN A 341 -1.89 24.13 -26.90
C GLN A 341 -2.34 25.12 -25.82
N ILE A 342 -3.19 24.70 -24.88
CA ILE A 342 -3.65 25.53 -23.75
C ILE A 342 -2.57 25.61 -22.66
N ILE A 343 -1.66 24.64 -22.59
CA ILE A 343 -0.58 24.59 -21.58
C ILE A 343 0.65 25.43 -22.00
N ILE A 344 0.73 25.89 -23.25
CA ILE A 344 1.87 26.66 -23.80
C ILE A 344 1.51 28.15 -24.02
N LYS A 345 0.42 28.63 -23.43
CA LYS A 345 0.13 30.06 -23.24
C LYS A 345 -0.13 30.31 -21.77
#